data_AF-A0A2E2TP83-F1
#
_entry.id   AF-A0A2E2TP83-F1
#
_cell.length_a   1.000
_cell.length_b   1.000
_cell.length_c   1.000
_cell.angle_alpha   90.00
_cell.angle_beta   90.00
_cell.angle_gamma   90.00
#
_symmetry.space_group_name_H-M   'P 1'
#
loop_
_entity.id
_entity.type
_entity.pdbx_description
1 polymer ?
#
loop_
_entity_poly.entity_id
_entity_poly.type
_entity_poly.pdbx_seq_one_letter_code
_entity_poly.pdbx_strand_id
1 'polypeptide(L)'
;MLFFKILKNNKLIIWIVCLSMFFISYQKPGHKKLKLSLLFSDYMVLQQNEVVAFWGEYLPNEKVTVSGSWGKETSTVYDELGNWKLQLSTPHAGGPFEVSILTVVLPLSLMMS
;
A
#
# COMPACT_ATOMS: atom_id res chain seq x y z
N MET A 1 -17.38 -10.29 -47.47
CA MET A 1 -17.47 -9.01 -48.22
C MET A 1 -17.93 -7.82 -47.36
N LEU A 2 -18.87 -7.99 -46.42
CA LEU A 2 -19.33 -6.93 -45.49
C LEU A 2 -18.24 -6.41 -44.53
N PHE A 3 -17.37 -7.28 -44.03
CA PHE A 3 -16.31 -6.93 -43.07
C PHE A 3 -15.30 -5.90 -43.63
N PHE A 4 -14.90 -6.06 -44.88
CA PHE A 4 -14.02 -5.11 -45.57
C PHE A 4 -14.69 -3.75 -45.83
N LYS A 5 -16.02 -3.72 -45.94
CA LYS A 5 -16.78 -2.48 -46.17
C LYS A 5 -16.90 -1.66 -44.88
N ILE A 6 -16.98 -2.35 -43.74
CA ILE A 6 -16.93 -1.76 -42.38
C ILE A 6 -15.57 -1.11 -42.10
N LEU A 7 -14.47 -1.77 -42.48
CA LEU A 7 -13.08 -1.26 -42.34
C LEU A 7 -12.72 -0.09 -43.27
N LYS A 8 -13.54 0.25 -44.26
CA LYS A 8 -13.29 1.35 -45.21
C LYS A 8 -14.04 2.64 -44.85
N ASN A 9 -14.84 2.61 -43.78
CA ASN A 9 -15.74 3.69 -43.43
C ASN A 9 -15.14 4.57 -42.34
N ASN A 10 -14.41 5.62 -42.73
CA ASN A 10 -13.59 6.46 -41.84
C ASN A 10 -14.40 7.08 -40.69
N LYS A 11 -15.67 7.42 -40.92
CA LYS A 11 -16.58 7.93 -39.86
C LYS A 11 -16.85 6.86 -38.80
N LEU A 12 -17.06 5.61 -39.19
CA LEU A 12 -17.33 4.51 -38.26
C LEU A 12 -16.08 4.16 -37.42
N ILE A 13 -14.90 4.20 -38.04
CA ILE A 13 -13.62 3.95 -37.36
C ILE A 13 -13.36 5.02 -36.30
N ILE A 14 -13.60 6.30 -36.62
CA ILE A 14 -13.48 7.40 -35.65
C ILE A 14 -14.41 7.17 -34.46
N TRP A 15 -15.65 6.73 -34.69
CA TRP A 15 -16.62 6.46 -33.62
C TRP A 15 -16.19 5.28 -32.74
N ILE A 16 -15.62 4.21 -33.32
CA ILE A 16 -15.09 3.06 -32.57
C ILE A 16 -13.88 3.46 -31.72
N VAL A 17 -12.97 4.29 -32.27
CA VAL A 17 -11.80 4.78 -31.53
C VAL A 17 -12.23 5.71 -30.38
N CYS A 18 -13.15 6.65 -30.62
CA CYS A 18 -13.70 7.50 -29.56
C CYS A 18 -14.43 6.71 -28.47
N LEU A 19 -15.18 5.66 -28.83
CA LEU A 19 -15.84 4.78 -27.86
C LEU A 19 -14.82 3.96 -27.05
N SER A 20 -13.72 3.54 -27.67
CA SER A 20 -12.64 2.80 -27.00
C SER A 20 -11.83 3.66 -26.01
N MET A 21 -11.61 4.95 -26.32
CA MET A 21 -10.95 5.89 -25.41
C MET A 21 -11.75 6.15 -24.12
N PHE A 22 -13.08 6.01 -24.17
CA PHE A 22 -13.95 6.19 -23.01
C PHE A 22 -13.85 5.03 -21.99
N PHE A 23 -13.36 3.85 -22.41
CA PHE A 23 -13.26 2.67 -21.54
C PHE A 23 -11.97 2.61 -20.69
N ILE A 24 -10.98 3.47 -20.92
CA ILE A 24 -9.64 3.29 -20.35
C ILE A 24 -9.48 3.85 -18.92
N SER A 25 -10.41 4.63 -18.38
CA SER A 25 -10.16 5.29 -17.08
C SER A 25 -11.23 5.02 -16.02
N TYR A 26 -11.24 3.80 -15.49
CA TYR A 26 -11.76 3.50 -14.15
C TYR A 26 -10.86 2.43 -13.49
N GLN A 27 -9.62 2.80 -13.15
CA GLN A 27 -8.84 1.97 -12.23
C GLN A 27 -9.32 2.26 -10.81
N LYS A 28 -10.18 1.39 -10.27
CA LYS A 28 -10.53 1.44 -8.84
C LYS A 28 -9.26 1.16 -8.03
N PRO A 29 -8.95 1.94 -6.98
CA PRO A 29 -7.87 1.58 -6.07
C PRO A 29 -8.19 0.21 -5.48
N GLY A 30 -7.35 -0.78 -5.80
CA GLY A 30 -7.53 -2.14 -5.29
C GLY A 30 -7.36 -2.14 -3.76
N HIS A 31 -8.19 -2.90 -3.05
CA HIS A 31 -7.98 -3.18 -1.64
C HIS A 31 -6.76 -4.09 -1.49
N LYS A 32 -5.56 -3.51 -1.40
CA LYS A 32 -4.34 -4.25 -1.04
C LYS A 32 -4.38 -4.49 0.46
N LYS A 33 -3.99 -5.68 0.91
CA LYS A 33 -3.76 -5.96 2.34
C LYS A 33 -2.33 -5.56 2.71
N LEU A 34 -2.12 -5.11 3.94
CA LEU A 34 -0.77 -4.90 4.49
C LEU A 34 0.00 -6.23 4.41
N LYS A 35 1.16 -6.19 3.77
CA LYS A 35 2.11 -7.29 3.73
C LYS A 35 3.30 -6.92 4.58
N LEU A 36 3.58 -7.72 5.59
CA LEU A 36 4.76 -7.57 6.44
C LEU A 36 5.84 -8.56 5.98
N SER A 37 7.12 -8.22 6.17
CA SER A 37 8.22 -9.16 5.92
C SER A 37 8.02 -10.47 6.68
N LEU A 38 8.33 -11.60 6.05
CA LEU A 38 8.19 -12.94 6.63
C LEU A 38 9.08 -13.19 7.86
N LEU A 39 10.05 -12.32 8.13
CA LEU A 39 10.88 -12.39 9.34
C LEU A 39 10.07 -12.04 10.60
N PHE A 40 8.97 -11.29 10.45
CA PHE A 40 8.11 -10.91 11.55
C PHE A 40 7.00 -11.96 11.70
N SER A 41 6.89 -12.53 12.89
CA SER A 41 5.89 -13.53 13.23
C SER A 41 5.57 -13.42 14.72
N ASP A 42 4.48 -14.06 15.13
CA ASP A 42 4.10 -14.14 16.53
C ASP A 42 5.22 -14.82 17.33
N TYR A 43 5.44 -14.37 18.57
CA TYR A 43 6.48 -14.88 19.48
C TYR A 43 7.93 -14.75 18.97
N MET A 44 8.19 -13.86 18.01
CA MET A 44 9.56 -13.57 17.58
C MET A 44 10.41 -12.94 18.69
N VAL A 45 11.74 -13.06 18.56
CA VAL A 45 12.71 -12.42 19.45
C VAL A 45 13.36 -11.24 18.74
N LEU A 46 13.38 -10.09 19.40
CA LEU A 46 14.08 -8.90 18.93
C LEU A 46 15.35 -8.68 19.75
N GLN A 47 16.38 -8.14 19.12
CA GLN A 47 17.61 -7.74 19.82
C GLN A 47 17.26 -6.63 20.83
N GLN A 48 17.63 -6.83 22.10
CA GLN A 48 17.44 -5.84 23.16
C GLN A 48 18.40 -4.65 23.00
N ASN A 49 18.00 -3.48 23.51
CA ASN A 49 18.80 -2.25 23.52
C ASN A 49 19.35 -1.87 22.13
N GLU A 50 18.59 -2.15 21.07
CA GLU A 50 19.03 -2.00 19.69
C GLU A 50 18.00 -1.20 18.87
N VAL A 51 18.40 -0.72 17.69
CA VAL A 51 17.49 -0.11 16.74
C VAL A 51 17.09 -1.15 15.69
N VAL A 52 15.87 -1.69 15.81
CA VAL A 52 15.38 -2.73 14.91
C VAL A 52 14.61 -2.12 13.75
N ALA A 53 14.92 -2.58 12.54
CA ALA A 53 14.18 -2.18 11.35
C ALA A 53 12.91 -3.01 11.17
N PHE A 54 11.80 -2.37 10.82
CA PHE A 54 10.57 -3.02 10.36
C PHE A 54 10.29 -2.58 8.92
N TRP A 55 9.77 -3.50 8.10
CA TRP A 55 9.50 -3.24 6.69
C TRP A 55 8.44 -4.17 6.11
N GLY A 56 7.88 -3.75 4.99
CA GLY A 56 6.88 -4.51 4.25
C GLY A 56 6.38 -3.73 3.04
N GLU A 57 5.16 -4.07 2.61
CA GLU A 57 4.50 -3.46 1.47
C GLU A 57 3.02 -3.17 1.76
N TYR A 58 2.52 -2.06 1.22
CA TYR A 58 1.11 -1.73 1.19
C TYR A 58 0.79 -0.86 -0.04
N LEU A 59 -0.25 -0.01 0.06
CA LEU A 59 -0.61 1.00 -0.92
C LEU A 59 0.43 2.14 -0.93
N PRO A 60 0.87 2.60 -2.11
CA PRO A 60 1.76 3.76 -2.23
C PRO A 60 1.20 5.00 -1.55
N ASN A 61 2.08 5.86 -1.05
CA ASN A 61 1.75 7.18 -0.46
C ASN A 61 0.85 7.17 0.80
N GLU A 62 0.54 6.01 1.37
CA GLU A 62 -0.16 5.92 2.67
C GLU A 62 0.82 6.09 3.85
N LYS A 63 0.30 6.24 5.08
CA LYS A 63 1.12 6.30 6.30
C LYS A 63 1.11 4.96 7.04
N VAL A 64 2.28 4.53 7.50
CA VAL A 64 2.44 3.40 8.42
C VAL A 64 3.03 3.87 9.74
N THR A 65 2.54 3.28 10.83
CA THR A 65 3.04 3.50 12.19
C THR A 65 3.34 2.16 12.83
N VAL A 66 4.51 2.06 13.46
CA VAL A 66 4.91 0.91 14.27
C VAL A 66 5.11 1.38 15.70
N SER A 67 4.41 0.76 16.64
CA SER A 67 4.49 1.05 18.06
C SER A 67 4.81 -0.21 18.86
N GLY A 68 5.67 -0.06 19.86
CA GLY A 68 5.97 -1.10 20.83
C GLY A 68 5.27 -0.81 22.16
N SER A 69 4.81 -1.85 22.85
CA SER A 69 4.15 -1.72 24.16
C SER A 69 5.04 -1.11 25.25
N TRP A 70 6.34 -0.96 24.98
CA TRP A 70 7.32 -0.25 25.81
C TRP A 70 7.34 1.28 25.57
N GLY A 71 6.36 1.84 24.87
CA GLY A 71 6.15 3.28 24.74
C GLY A 71 6.99 3.97 23.65
N LYS A 72 7.57 3.21 22.72
CA LYS A 72 8.20 3.77 21.52
C LYS A 72 7.28 3.63 20.32
N GLU A 73 7.28 4.66 19.48
CA GLU A 73 6.52 4.70 18.24
C GLU A 73 7.36 5.39 17.16
N THR A 74 7.23 4.93 15.92
CA THR A 74 7.77 5.62 14.75
C THR A 74 6.80 5.48 13.58
N SER A 75 6.81 6.45 12.66
CA SER A 75 5.99 6.40 11.44
C SER A 75 6.84 6.67 10.20
N THR A 76 6.39 6.13 9.07
CA THR A 76 6.91 6.48 7.74
C THR A 76 5.79 6.49 6.70
N VAL A 77 6.10 6.93 5.48
CA VAL A 77 5.19 6.91 4.33
C VAL A 77 5.69 5.84 3.36
N TYR A 78 4.76 5.12 2.72
CA TYR A 78 5.14 4.15 1.69
C TYR A 78 5.72 4.87 0.46
N ASP A 79 6.72 4.27 -0.16
CA ASP A 79 7.27 4.76 -1.43
C ASP A 79 6.25 4.62 -2.58
N GLU A 80 6.62 5.10 -3.76
CA GLU A 80 5.78 5.04 -4.97
C GLU A 80 5.45 3.60 -5.42
N LEU A 81 6.23 2.62 -4.99
CA LEU A 81 6.04 1.19 -5.25
C LEU A 81 5.24 0.51 -4.12
N GLY A 82 4.95 1.22 -3.03
CA GLY A 82 4.24 0.72 -1.86
C GLY A 82 5.14 0.03 -0.83
N ASN A 83 6.47 0.09 -0.95
CA ASN A 83 7.38 -0.43 0.08
C ASN A 83 7.56 0.58 1.20
N TRP A 84 7.89 0.09 2.39
CA TRP A 84 8.22 0.94 3.51
C TRP A 84 9.28 0.29 4.39
N LYS A 85 10.06 1.12 5.06
CA LYS A 85 11.01 0.71 6.09
C LYS A 85 11.11 1.80 7.15
N LEU A 86 11.14 1.40 8.42
CA LEU A 86 11.34 2.30 9.55
C LEU A 86 12.17 1.62 10.63
N GLN A 87 12.52 2.37 11.66
CA GLN A 87 13.38 1.93 12.75
C GLN A 87 12.73 2.21 14.10
N LEU A 88 12.68 1.20 14.96
CA LEU A 88 12.14 1.29 16.32
C LEU A 88 13.20 0.83 17.32
N SER A 89 13.49 1.67 18.31
CA SER A 89 14.38 1.31 19.42
C SER A 89 13.70 0.31 20.34
N THR A 90 14.39 -0.78 20.69
CA THR A 90 13.92 -1.82 21.60
C THR A 90 14.38 -1.57 23.03
N PRO A 91 13.62 -2.01 24.04
CA PRO A 91 14.00 -1.87 25.44
C PRO A 91 15.06 -2.90 25.82
N HIS A 92 15.50 -2.86 27.09
CA HIS A 92 16.23 -3.97 27.68
C HIS A 92 15.39 -5.26 27.64
N ALA A 93 16.05 -6.43 27.65
CA ALA A 93 15.37 -7.71 27.59
C ALA A 93 14.36 -7.87 28.73
N GLY A 94 13.24 -8.50 28.40
CA GLY A 94 12.09 -8.70 29.26
C GLY A 94 10.90 -9.10 28.40
N GLY A 95 9.69 -9.12 28.98
CA GLY A 95 8.47 -9.33 28.23
C GLY A 95 7.41 -10.12 29.01
N PRO A 96 6.29 -10.46 28.34
CA PRO A 96 6.06 -10.30 26.90
C PRO A 96 5.85 -8.83 26.47
N PHE A 97 6.42 -8.46 25.32
CA PHE A 97 6.18 -7.17 24.65
C PHE A 97 5.35 -7.38 23.39
N GLU A 98 4.58 -6.35 23.01
CA GLU A 98 3.74 -6.36 21.82
C GLU A 98 4.22 -5.28 20.84
N VAL A 99 4.20 -5.59 19.54
CA VAL A 99 4.49 -4.64 18.47
C VAL A 99 3.23 -4.51 17.61
N SER A 100 2.69 -3.31 17.53
CA SER A 100 1.51 -2.98 16.74
C SER A 100 1.92 -2.23 15.47
N ILE A 101 1.42 -2.71 14.33
CA ILE A 101 1.68 -2.12 13.01
C ILE A 101 0.34 -1.66 12.44
N LEU A 102 0.19 -0.34 12.30
CA LEU A 102 -1.05 0.29 11.88
C LEU A 102 -0.84 1.07 10.59
N THR A 103 -1.80 0.94 9.67
CA THR A 103 -1.87 1.75 8.47
C THR A 103 -3.02 2.74 8.64
N VAL A 104 -2.75 4.04 8.50
CA VAL A 104 -3.84 5.00 8.39
C VAL A 104 -4.36 4.87 6.97
N VAL A 105 -5.56 4.31 6.81
CA VAL A 105 -6.28 4.46 5.55
C VAL A 105 -6.91 5.84 5.63
N LEU A 106 -6.48 6.78 4.79
CA LEU A 106 -7.24 8.01 4.62
C LEU A 106 -8.67 7.59 4.20
N PRO A 107 -9.70 7.80 5.03
CA PRO A 107 -11.05 7.52 4.58
C PRO A 107 -11.33 8.55 3.49
N LEU A 108 -11.70 8.05 2.30
CA LEU A 108 -12.12 8.83 1.14
C LEU A 108 -13.21 9.88 1.48
N SER A 109 -13.82 9.82 2.66
CA SER A 109 -14.87 10.71 3.15
C SER A 109 -14.40 12.12 3.53
N LEU A 110 -13.11 12.35 3.83
CA LEU A 110 -12.64 13.69 4.26
C LEU A 110 -12.38 14.68 3.11
N MET A 111 -12.50 14.24 1.85
CA MET A 111 -12.28 15.10 0.67
C MET A 111 -13.59 15.65 0.08
N MET A 112 -14.74 15.40 0.73
CA MET A 112 -16.07 15.82 0.25
C MET A 112 -16.80 16.80 1.19
N SER A 113 -16.07 17.59 2.00
CA SER A 113 -16.66 18.72 2.74
C SER A 113 -16.42 20.05 2.05
#